data_AF-A0A9D8PI78-F1
#
_entry.id   AF-A0A9D8PI78-F1
#
_cell.length_a   1.000
_cell.length_b   1.000
_cell.length_c   1.000
_cell.angle_alpha   90.00
_cell.angle_beta   90.00
_cell.angle_gamma   90.00
#
_symmetry.space_group_name_H-M   'P 1'
#
loop_
_entity.id
_entity.type
_entity.pdbx_description
1 polymer ?
#
loop_
_entity_poly.entity_id
_entity_poly.type
_entity_poly.pdbx_seq_one_letter_code
_entity_poly.pdbx_strand_id
1 'polypeptide(L)'
;MRHRPSFFAHLHPPHIPQREGSLRYTWGMGGISVALFLVLLVTGLLEMFLYSPTLAAAYESVKLIAYVAPYGWLLRNMHYWAAQGMVITVSLHLARVIFSGGYKKRRFNYLLGVALLVLTLLADFTGYVLRWDDQGVWALTVGANLIRSVSNSQKLNEQIQLGERIFSTGTERAPACTLCHSLDDVVLVGPSLQRIAVTAPTRVSGQSARDYIRASILTPSAFKVPGYETGTMYPNYAIDLAPEQVDALTAFLLAQK
;
A
#
# COMPACT_ATOMS: atom_id res chain seq x y z
N MET A 1 2.29 29.53 -33.01
CA MET A 1 1.61 29.88 -31.75
C MET A 1 1.25 31.36 -31.79
N ARG A 2 -0.02 31.73 -31.59
CA ARG A 2 -0.47 33.13 -31.65
C ARG A 2 -0.10 33.80 -30.32
N HIS A 3 0.81 34.78 -30.36
CA HIS A 3 1.27 35.52 -29.18
C HIS A 3 0.07 36.18 -28.49
N ARG A 4 -0.22 35.81 -27.24
CA ARG A 4 -1.22 36.51 -26.43
C ARG A 4 -0.53 37.62 -25.63
N PRO A 5 -1.08 38.84 -25.59
CA PRO A 5 -0.38 40.01 -25.07
C PRO A 5 -0.38 40.13 -23.54
N SER A 6 -1.20 39.35 -22.82
CA SER A 6 -1.31 39.44 -21.35
C SER A 6 -1.51 38.08 -20.67
N PHE A 7 -1.12 38.01 -19.39
CA PHE A 7 -1.31 36.85 -18.50
C PHE A 7 -2.81 36.50 -18.35
N PHE A 8 -3.67 37.51 -18.19
CA PHE A 8 -5.12 37.30 -18.07
C PHE A 8 -5.74 36.67 -19.31
N ALA A 9 -5.19 36.94 -20.50
CA ALA A 9 -5.64 36.30 -21.74
C ALA A 9 -5.23 34.82 -21.84
N HIS A 10 -4.35 34.32 -20.96
CA HIS A 10 -4.06 32.88 -20.83
C HIS A 10 -4.98 32.18 -19.84
N LEU A 11 -5.54 32.88 -18.84
CA LEU A 11 -6.41 32.27 -17.83
C LEU A 11 -7.73 31.75 -18.42
N HIS A 12 -8.34 32.49 -19.35
CA HIS A 12 -9.57 32.09 -20.00
C HIS A 12 -9.34 31.71 -21.47
N PRO A 13 -9.78 30.51 -21.92
CA PRO A 13 -9.78 30.19 -23.34
C PRO A 13 -10.78 31.10 -24.08
N PRO A 14 -10.38 31.73 -25.20
CA PRO A 14 -11.22 32.68 -25.94
C PRO A 14 -12.41 32.00 -26.63
N HIS A 15 -12.33 30.68 -26.85
CA HIS A 15 -13.40 29.88 -27.41
C HIS A 15 -13.53 28.58 -26.62
N ILE A 16 -14.75 28.30 -26.15
CA ILE A 16 -15.13 27.05 -25.52
C ILE A 16 -16.20 26.43 -26.42
N PRO A 17 -16.04 25.18 -26.90
CA PRO A 17 -17.10 24.50 -27.64
C PRO A 17 -18.39 24.49 -26.83
N GLN A 18 -19.54 24.80 -27.44
CA GLN A 18 -20.83 24.94 -26.71
C GLN A 18 -21.17 23.72 -25.84
N ARG A 19 -20.79 22.52 -26.30
CA ARG A 19 -20.94 21.28 -25.52
C ARG A 19 -20.09 21.27 -24.25
N GLU A 20 -18.85 21.76 -24.31
CA GLU A 20 -17.92 21.84 -23.17
C GLU A 20 -18.32 22.95 -22.18
N GLY A 21 -18.97 24.02 -22.64
CA GLY A 21 -19.50 25.10 -21.78
C GLY A 21 -20.88 24.82 -21.18
N SER A 22 -21.56 23.75 -21.61
CA SER A 22 -22.90 23.43 -21.12
C SER A 22 -22.89 22.94 -19.67
N LEU A 23 -23.63 23.63 -18.80
CA LEU A 23 -23.84 23.24 -17.40
C LEU A 23 -24.46 21.83 -17.29
N ARG A 24 -25.30 21.43 -18.25
CA ARG A 24 -25.90 20.08 -18.28
C ARG A 24 -24.87 18.97 -18.54
N TYR A 25 -23.74 19.31 -19.18
CA TYR A 25 -22.69 18.36 -19.56
C TYR A 25 -21.49 18.35 -18.61
N THR A 26 -21.13 19.49 -18.03
CA THR A 26 -20.02 19.60 -17.06
C THR A 26 -20.46 19.51 -15.61
N TRP A 27 -21.74 19.75 -15.34
CA TRP A 27 -22.32 19.98 -14.00
C TRP A 27 -21.59 21.06 -13.19
N GLY A 28 -20.78 21.90 -13.85
CA GLY A 28 -19.94 22.90 -13.19
C GLY A 28 -18.90 22.33 -12.21
N MET A 29 -18.72 21.00 -12.12
CA MET A 29 -18.02 20.36 -11.00
C MET A 29 -16.58 20.83 -10.83
N GLY A 30 -15.84 21.02 -11.92
CA GLY A 30 -14.46 21.52 -11.83
C GLY A 30 -14.39 22.93 -11.25
N GLY A 31 -15.35 23.80 -11.59
CA GLY A 31 -15.43 25.15 -11.02
C GLY A 31 -15.86 25.13 -9.56
N ILE A 32 -16.82 24.27 -9.21
CA ILE A 32 -17.26 24.07 -7.82
C ILE A 32 -16.10 23.57 -6.96
N SER A 33 -15.30 22.62 -7.44
CA SER A 33 -14.13 22.12 -6.70
C SER A 33 -13.10 23.23 -6.43
N VAL A 34 -12.86 24.13 -7.40
CA VAL A 34 -11.98 25.29 -7.18
C VAL A 34 -12.56 26.26 -6.16
N ALA A 35 -13.87 26.55 -6.24
CA ALA A 35 -14.52 27.42 -5.27
C ALA A 35 -14.45 26.84 -3.83
N LEU A 36 -14.70 25.53 -3.68
CA LEU A 36 -14.58 24.84 -2.39
C LEU A 36 -13.14 24.82 -1.88
N PHE A 37 -12.16 24.64 -2.77
CA PHE A 37 -10.74 24.75 -2.41
C PHE A 37 -10.39 26.15 -1.87
N LEU A 38 -10.90 27.22 -2.48
CA LEU A 38 -10.68 28.58 -1.96
C LEU A 38 -11.33 28.79 -0.58
N VAL A 39 -12.53 28.23 -0.36
CA VAL A 39 -13.18 28.26 0.96
C VAL A 39 -12.31 27.51 1.98
N LEU A 40 -11.81 26.32 1.65
CA LEU A 40 -10.91 25.55 2.50
C LEU A 40 -9.62 26.29 2.83
N LEU A 41 -9.02 26.95 1.83
CA LEU A 41 -7.79 27.71 2.00
C LEU A 41 -7.98 28.88 2.97
N VAL A 42 -9.07 29.64 2.83
CA VAL A 42 -9.36 30.78 3.71
C VAL A 42 -9.71 30.30 5.12
N THR A 43 -10.63 29.33 5.25
CA THR A 43 -11.03 28.81 6.57
C THR A 43 -9.89 28.12 7.30
N GLY A 44 -9.11 27.29 6.60
CA GLY A 44 -7.95 26.60 7.17
C GLY A 44 -6.88 27.56 7.65
N LEU A 45 -6.61 28.64 6.89
CA LEU A 45 -5.67 29.68 7.31
C LEU A 45 -6.15 30.38 8.59
N LEU A 46 -7.45 30.66 8.71
CA LEU A 46 -8.02 31.27 9.92
C LEU A 46 -7.95 30.32 11.13
N GLU A 47 -8.26 29.04 10.95
CA GLU A 47 -8.14 28.03 12.01
C GLU A 47 -6.71 27.80 12.46
N MET A 48 -5.73 27.94 11.55
CA MET A 48 -4.31 27.78 11.85
C MET A 48 -3.82 28.72 12.96
N PHE A 49 -4.38 29.94 13.08
CA PHE A 49 -3.99 30.89 14.13
C PHE A 49 -4.42 30.46 15.54
N LEU A 50 -5.40 29.57 15.64
CA LEU A 50 -5.96 29.09 16.91
C LEU A 50 -5.58 27.63 17.21
N TYR A 51 -5.15 26.88 16.20
CA TYR A 51 -4.78 25.48 16.33
C TYR A 51 -3.36 25.30 16.90
N SER A 52 -3.19 24.37 17.84
CA SER A 52 -1.87 24.02 18.40
C SER A 52 -1.44 22.62 17.94
N PRO A 53 -0.37 22.49 17.13
CA PRO A 53 0.06 21.22 16.56
C PRO A 53 0.91 20.38 17.54
N THR A 54 0.42 20.18 18.77
CA THR A 54 1.08 19.33 19.76
C THR A 54 0.13 18.25 20.26
N LEU A 55 0.63 17.04 20.52
CA LEU A 55 -0.23 15.91 20.94
C LEU A 55 -1.04 16.22 22.21
N ALA A 56 -0.47 17.02 23.12
CA ALA A 56 -1.11 17.41 24.37
C ALA A 56 -2.21 18.48 24.19
N ALA A 57 -2.10 19.34 23.16
CA ALA A 57 -3.00 20.49 23.00
C ALA A 57 -3.86 20.45 21.72
N ALA A 58 -3.62 19.53 20.78
CA ALA A 58 -4.34 19.47 19.50
C ALA A 58 -5.85 19.39 19.69
N TYR A 59 -6.31 18.41 20.47
CA TYR A 59 -7.74 18.22 20.74
C TYR A 59 -8.38 19.40 21.50
N GLU A 60 -7.68 19.96 22.49
CA GLU A 60 -8.18 21.10 23.26
C GLU A 60 -8.20 22.39 22.42
N SER A 61 -7.22 22.61 21.54
CA SER A 61 -7.21 23.75 20.62
C SER A 61 -8.37 23.69 19.62
N VAL A 62 -8.73 22.48 19.19
CA VAL A 62 -9.91 22.22 18.36
C VAL A 62 -11.21 22.55 19.10
N LYS A 63 -11.33 22.19 20.38
CA LYS A 63 -12.50 22.57 21.21
C LYS A 63 -12.57 24.08 21.41
N LEU A 64 -11.43 24.73 21.62
CA LEU A 64 -11.36 26.18 21.73
C LEU A 64 -11.91 26.85 20.47
N ILE A 65 -11.51 26.39 19.28
CA ILE A 65 -12.06 26.88 18.01
C ILE A 65 -13.57 26.62 17.94
N ALA A 66 -14.02 25.42 18.32
CA ALA A 66 -15.42 25.04 18.17
C ALA A 66 -16.38 25.77 19.13
N TYR A 67 -15.95 26.03 20.37
CA TYR A 67 -16.85 26.45 21.44
C TYR A 67 -16.54 27.80 22.08
N VAL A 68 -15.31 28.31 21.95
CA VAL A 68 -14.86 29.51 22.66
C VAL A 68 -14.56 30.66 21.71
N ALA A 69 -13.95 30.38 20.56
CA ALA A 69 -13.60 31.40 19.58
C ALA A 69 -14.86 32.04 18.96
N PRO A 70 -14.92 33.39 18.85
CA PRO A 70 -16.02 34.06 18.15
C PRO A 70 -16.15 33.56 16.71
N TYR A 71 -17.35 33.11 16.34
CA TYR A 71 -17.64 32.49 15.03
C TYR A 71 -16.80 31.24 14.69
N GLY A 72 -16.05 30.68 15.63
CA GLY A 72 -15.18 29.53 15.37
C GLY A 72 -15.96 28.25 15.02
N TRP A 73 -17.16 28.06 15.61
CA TRP A 73 -18.08 27.00 15.20
C TRP A 73 -18.46 27.10 13.71
N LEU A 74 -18.68 28.31 13.20
CA LEU A 74 -19.08 28.53 11.81
C LEU A 74 -17.89 28.25 10.87
N LEU A 75 -16.71 28.79 11.20
CA LEU A 75 -15.48 28.54 10.43
C LEU A 75 -15.20 27.05 10.33
N ARG A 76 -15.26 26.34 11.46
CA ARG A 76 -15.01 24.90 11.55
C ARG A 76 -16.01 24.06 10.77
N ASN A 77 -17.29 24.38 10.87
CA ASN A 77 -18.31 23.69 10.09
C ASN A 77 -18.15 23.99 8.60
N MET A 78 -17.83 25.22 8.22
CA MET A 78 -17.58 25.59 6.83
C MET A 78 -16.37 24.86 6.27
N HIS A 79 -15.27 24.76 7.02
CA HIS A 79 -14.09 23.98 6.63
C HIS A 79 -14.44 22.50 6.44
N TYR A 80 -15.13 21.90 7.41
CA TYR A 80 -15.56 20.51 7.33
C TYR A 80 -16.46 20.23 6.12
N TRP A 81 -17.55 20.98 5.94
CA TRP A 81 -18.47 20.76 4.83
C TRP A 81 -17.86 21.09 3.47
N ALA A 82 -16.96 22.07 3.40
CA ALA A 82 -16.22 22.35 2.18
C ALA A 82 -15.27 21.19 1.79
N ALA A 83 -14.65 20.52 2.77
CA ALA A 83 -13.81 19.34 2.54
C ALA A 83 -14.65 18.19 1.97
N GLN A 84 -15.78 17.86 2.61
CA GLN A 84 -16.69 16.81 2.14
C GLN A 84 -17.20 17.10 0.72
N GLY A 85 -17.60 18.36 0.47
CA GLY A 85 -18.03 18.81 -0.85
C GLY A 85 -16.91 18.71 -1.90
N MET A 86 -15.66 19.02 -1.53
CA MET A 86 -14.52 18.96 -2.44
C MET A 86 -14.24 17.52 -2.85
N VAL A 87 -14.21 16.57 -1.91
CA VAL A 87 -14.01 15.15 -2.21
C VAL A 87 -15.09 14.63 -3.16
N ILE A 88 -16.37 14.96 -2.91
CA ILE A 88 -17.49 14.55 -3.76
C ILE A 88 -17.36 15.16 -5.17
N THR A 89 -17.13 16.47 -5.25
CA THR A 89 -17.12 17.18 -6.55
C THR A 89 -15.92 16.80 -7.41
N VAL A 90 -14.72 16.63 -6.83
CA VAL A 90 -13.54 16.17 -7.57
C VAL A 90 -13.72 14.73 -8.04
N SER A 91 -14.31 13.85 -7.22
CA SER A 91 -14.60 12.47 -7.60
C SER A 91 -15.59 12.39 -8.76
N LEU A 92 -16.70 13.13 -8.69
CA LEU A 92 -17.68 13.18 -9.78
C LEU A 92 -17.11 13.87 -11.03
N HIS A 93 -16.25 14.88 -10.85
CA HIS A 93 -15.54 15.51 -11.96
C HIS A 93 -14.67 14.50 -12.72
N LEU A 94 -13.87 13.70 -12.01
CA LEU A 94 -13.03 12.66 -12.61
C LEU A 94 -13.89 11.57 -13.27
N ALA A 95 -14.94 11.11 -12.59
CA ALA A 95 -15.87 10.11 -13.14
C ALA A 95 -16.45 10.59 -14.49
N ARG A 96 -16.90 11.85 -14.56
CA ARG A 96 -17.39 12.45 -15.80
C ARG A 96 -16.31 12.53 -16.88
N VAL A 97 -15.06 12.82 -16.55
CA VAL A 97 -13.93 12.82 -17.52
C VAL A 97 -13.68 11.43 -18.09
N ILE A 98 -13.78 10.38 -17.25
CA ILE A 98 -13.64 8.98 -17.66
C ILE A 98 -14.80 8.58 -18.59
N PHE A 99 -16.05 8.77 -18.16
CA PHE A 99 -17.23 8.36 -18.92
C PHE A 99 -17.42 9.15 -20.22
N SER A 100 -17.01 10.42 -20.25
CA SER A 100 -17.03 11.22 -21.48
C SER A 100 -15.85 10.95 -22.43
N GLY A 101 -14.89 10.11 -22.03
CA GLY A 101 -13.69 9.82 -22.81
C GLY A 101 -12.73 11.02 -22.95
N GLY A 102 -12.86 12.04 -22.10
CA GLY A 102 -12.09 13.29 -22.19
C GLY A 102 -10.57 13.08 -22.05
N TYR A 103 -10.15 12.01 -21.36
CA TYR A 103 -8.75 11.67 -21.16
C TYR A 103 -8.01 11.29 -22.46
N LYS A 104 -8.71 10.79 -23.49
CA LYS A 104 -8.07 10.25 -24.71
C LYS A 104 -7.25 11.30 -25.47
N LYS A 105 -7.76 12.53 -25.56
CA LYS A 105 -7.10 13.66 -26.24
C LYS A 105 -6.27 14.54 -25.30
N ARG A 106 -6.50 14.46 -23.98
CA ARG A 106 -5.89 15.34 -22.96
C ARG A 106 -5.21 14.51 -21.87
N ARG A 107 -4.30 13.61 -22.27
CA ARG A 107 -3.66 12.63 -21.37
C ARG A 107 -2.92 13.28 -20.20
N PHE A 108 -2.17 14.35 -20.46
CA PHE A 108 -1.44 15.08 -19.42
C PHE A 108 -2.39 15.71 -18.38
N ASN A 109 -3.45 16.39 -18.82
CA ASN A 109 -4.44 16.99 -17.92
C ASN A 109 -5.18 15.92 -17.10
N TYR A 110 -5.41 14.74 -17.69
CA TYR A 110 -6.01 13.62 -16.97
C TYR A 110 -5.09 13.12 -15.85
N LEU A 111 -3.79 12.90 -16.14
CA LEU A 111 -2.81 12.50 -15.12
C LEU A 111 -2.69 13.55 -14.01
N LEU A 112 -2.69 14.84 -14.37
CA LEU A 112 -2.72 15.93 -13.40
C LEU A 112 -4.01 15.90 -12.56
N GLY A 113 -5.17 15.63 -13.17
CA GLY A 113 -6.43 15.48 -12.46
C GLY A 113 -6.44 14.30 -11.48
N VAL A 114 -5.86 13.16 -11.86
CA VAL A 114 -5.68 12.00 -10.97
C VAL A 114 -4.74 12.35 -9.81
N ALA A 115 -3.61 13.02 -10.08
CA ALA A 115 -2.70 13.47 -9.03
C ALA A 115 -3.39 14.44 -8.05
N LEU A 116 -4.18 15.39 -8.56
CA LEU A 116 -4.96 16.32 -7.73
C LEU A 116 -6.03 15.61 -6.88
N LEU A 117 -6.68 14.57 -7.41
CA LEU A 117 -7.59 13.75 -6.61
C LEU A 117 -6.86 13.05 -5.46
N VAL A 118 -5.70 12.43 -5.73
CA VAL A 118 -4.89 11.79 -4.68
C VAL A 118 -4.46 12.81 -3.62
N LEU A 119 -3.99 13.99 -4.04
CA LEU A 119 -3.63 15.07 -3.10
C LEU A 119 -4.83 15.54 -2.27
N THR A 120 -6.02 15.62 -2.87
CA THR A 120 -7.25 15.99 -2.15
C THR A 120 -7.60 14.96 -1.08
N LEU A 121 -7.52 13.66 -1.40
CA LEU A 121 -7.78 12.58 -0.44
C LEU A 121 -6.73 12.53 0.67
N LEU A 122 -5.46 12.79 0.35
CA LEU A 122 -4.40 12.88 1.36
C LEU A 122 -4.62 14.08 2.29
N ALA A 123 -4.95 15.25 1.73
CA ALA A 123 -5.25 16.45 2.52
C ALA A 123 -6.44 16.22 3.47
N ASP A 124 -7.52 15.62 2.96
CA ASP A 124 -8.71 15.27 3.75
C ASP A 124 -8.36 14.32 4.92
N PHE A 125 -7.61 13.25 4.64
CA PHE A 125 -7.14 12.32 5.67
C PHE A 125 -6.25 13.02 6.71
N THR A 126 -5.31 13.87 6.29
CA THR A 126 -4.44 14.59 7.24
C THR A 126 -5.22 15.59 8.11
N GLY A 127 -6.22 16.27 7.54
CA GLY A 127 -7.11 17.16 8.28
C GLY A 127 -7.97 16.41 9.31
N TYR A 128 -8.42 15.21 8.95
CA TYR A 128 -9.16 14.33 9.87
C TYR A 128 -8.34 13.94 11.10
N VAL A 129 -7.07 13.58 10.89
CA VAL A 129 -6.10 13.21 11.94
C VAL A 129 -5.73 14.41 12.83
N LEU A 130 -5.71 15.63 12.27
CA LEU A 130 -5.37 16.87 12.99
C LEU A 130 -6.28 17.16 14.19
N ARG A 131 -7.47 16.55 14.23
CA ARG A 131 -8.40 16.71 15.36
C ARG A 131 -7.95 15.99 16.63
N TRP A 132 -7.09 14.98 16.47
CA TRP A 132 -6.55 14.15 17.56
C TRP A 132 -7.61 13.63 18.53
N ASP A 133 -8.80 13.29 18.01
CA ASP A 133 -9.87 12.60 18.72
C ASP A 133 -9.70 11.08 18.59
N ASP A 134 -10.47 10.30 19.37
CA ASP A 134 -10.41 8.84 19.34
C ASP A 134 -10.52 8.30 17.90
N GLN A 135 -11.44 8.87 17.10
CA GLN A 135 -11.63 8.45 15.72
C GLN A 135 -10.42 8.75 14.83
N GLY A 136 -9.79 9.92 14.98
CA GLY A 136 -8.56 10.28 14.28
C GLY A 136 -7.39 9.35 14.62
N VAL A 137 -7.23 9.00 15.89
CA VAL A 137 -6.18 8.05 16.35
C VAL A 137 -6.43 6.64 15.80
N TRP A 138 -7.68 6.17 15.82
CA TRP A 138 -8.04 4.87 15.26
C TRP A 138 -7.82 4.83 13.74
N ALA A 139 -8.19 5.88 13.01
CA ALA A 139 -7.95 5.97 11.58
C ALA A 139 -6.45 5.90 11.24
N LEU A 140 -5.61 6.61 12.00
CA LEU A 140 -4.16 6.55 11.84
C LEU A 140 -3.59 5.15 12.11
N THR A 141 -4.08 4.48 13.15
CA THR A 141 -3.65 3.13 13.53
C THR A 141 -4.05 2.09 12.48
N VAL A 142 -5.26 2.18 11.93
CA VAL A 142 -5.71 1.32 10.83
C VAL A 142 -4.85 1.56 9.59
N GLY A 143 -4.60 2.81 9.22
CA GLY A 143 -3.75 3.17 8.10
C GLY A 143 -2.32 2.62 8.24
N ALA A 144 -1.71 2.78 9.42
CA ALA A 144 -0.38 2.24 9.72
C ALA A 144 -0.33 0.71 9.63
N ASN A 145 -1.38 0.03 10.13
CA ASN A 145 -1.48 -1.43 10.05
C ASN A 145 -1.63 -1.93 8.61
N LEU A 146 -2.40 -1.23 7.77
CA LEU A 146 -2.52 -1.57 6.35
C LEU A 146 -1.16 -1.48 5.64
N ILE A 147 -0.42 -0.38 5.84
CA ILE A 147 0.92 -0.20 5.26
C ILE A 147 1.86 -1.32 5.72
N ARG A 148 1.84 -1.64 7.02
CA ARG A 148 2.63 -2.74 7.59
C ARG A 148 2.27 -4.09 6.97
N SER A 149 1.00 -4.36 6.72
CA SER A 149 0.55 -5.61 6.10
C SER A 149 1.07 -5.78 4.67
N VAL A 150 1.01 -4.70 3.86
CA VAL A 150 1.53 -4.70 2.49
C VAL A 150 3.04 -4.88 2.48
N SER A 151 3.76 -4.14 3.34
CA SER A 151 5.22 -4.26 3.45
C SER A 151 5.64 -5.67 3.88
N ASN A 152 4.95 -6.26 4.85
CA ASN A 152 5.24 -7.63 5.28
C ASN A 152 4.98 -8.66 4.16
N SER A 153 3.91 -8.48 3.39
CA SER A 153 3.62 -9.34 2.24
C SER A 153 4.71 -9.22 1.16
N GLN A 154 5.19 -8.01 0.88
CA GLN A 154 6.30 -7.80 -0.07
C GLN A 154 7.58 -8.49 0.39
N LYS A 155 7.97 -8.30 1.66
CA LYS A 155 9.15 -8.97 2.24
C LYS A 155 9.04 -10.49 2.18
N LEU A 156 7.86 -11.04 2.45
CA LEU A 156 7.63 -12.48 2.35
C LEU A 156 7.80 -12.98 0.90
N ASN A 157 7.28 -12.25 -0.08
CA ASN A 157 7.44 -12.61 -1.50
C ASN A 157 8.90 -12.58 -1.94
N GLU A 158 9.68 -11.58 -1.50
CA GLU A 158 11.12 -11.50 -1.75
C GLU A 158 11.88 -12.69 -1.13
N GLN A 159 11.51 -13.10 0.10
CA GLN A 159 12.07 -14.28 0.75
C GLN A 159 11.73 -15.57 0.00
N ILE A 160 10.49 -15.74 -0.46
CA ILE A 160 10.07 -16.91 -1.25
C ILE A 160 10.87 -16.98 -2.55
N GLN A 161 11.04 -15.86 -3.26
CA GLN A 161 11.83 -15.82 -4.50
C GLN A 161 13.32 -16.10 -4.26
N LEU A 162 13.88 -15.64 -3.14
CA LEU A 162 15.26 -15.99 -2.77
C LEU A 162 15.37 -17.49 -2.49
N GLY A 163 14.41 -18.07 -1.76
CA GLY A 163 14.35 -19.50 -1.48
C GLY A 163 14.24 -20.33 -2.75
N GLU A 164 13.42 -19.92 -3.72
CA GLU A 164 13.28 -20.56 -5.03
C GLU A 164 14.61 -20.57 -5.80
N ARG A 165 15.34 -19.44 -5.81
CA ARG A 165 16.66 -19.36 -6.44
C ARG A 165 17.65 -20.31 -5.78
N ILE A 166 17.75 -20.30 -4.45
CA ILE A 166 18.67 -21.21 -3.74
C ILE A 166 18.26 -22.67 -3.98
N PHE A 167 16.96 -22.98 -3.97
CA PHE A 167 16.45 -24.32 -4.23
C PHE A 167 16.85 -24.83 -5.63
N SER A 168 16.73 -23.97 -6.64
CA SER A 168 16.95 -24.31 -8.05
C SER A 168 18.40 -24.28 -8.50
N THR A 169 19.19 -23.30 -8.03
CA THR A 169 20.58 -23.08 -8.49
C THR A 169 21.63 -23.37 -7.43
N GLY A 170 21.25 -23.49 -6.16
CA GLY A 170 22.20 -23.56 -5.05
C GLY A 170 22.85 -22.21 -4.78
N THR A 171 23.90 -22.23 -3.98
CA THR A 171 24.79 -21.08 -3.71
C THR A 171 26.22 -21.43 -4.15
N GLU A 172 27.15 -20.49 -4.01
CA GLU A 172 28.58 -20.76 -4.27
C GLU A 172 29.17 -21.83 -3.34
N ARG A 173 28.57 -22.04 -2.16
CA ARG A 173 29.08 -22.95 -1.13
C ARG A 173 28.22 -24.20 -0.93
N ALA A 174 26.97 -24.16 -1.38
CA ALA A 174 26.00 -25.23 -1.15
C ALA A 174 25.30 -25.64 -2.46
N PRO A 175 25.16 -26.95 -2.74
CA PRO A 175 24.52 -27.42 -3.97
C PRO A 175 23.02 -27.10 -4.03
N ALA A 176 22.46 -27.09 -5.23
CA ALA A 176 21.03 -26.91 -5.44
C ALA A 176 20.22 -28.09 -4.87
N CYS A 177 19.06 -27.79 -4.29
CA CYS A 177 18.17 -28.82 -3.78
C CYS A 177 17.49 -29.62 -4.91
N THR A 178 17.30 -29.01 -6.08
CA THR A 178 16.73 -29.64 -7.29
C THR A 178 17.54 -30.83 -7.82
N LEU A 179 18.82 -30.94 -7.45
CA LEU A 179 19.65 -32.09 -7.81
C LEU A 179 19.13 -33.39 -7.17
N CYS A 180 18.52 -33.29 -6.00
CA CYS A 180 18.06 -34.44 -5.23
C CYS A 180 16.55 -34.47 -4.98
N HIS A 181 15.88 -33.31 -5.00
CA HIS A 181 14.46 -33.19 -4.67
C HIS A 181 13.67 -32.62 -5.84
N SER A 182 12.47 -33.15 -6.06
CA SER A 182 11.48 -32.55 -6.95
C SER A 182 10.38 -31.85 -6.13
N LEU A 183 9.70 -30.91 -6.76
CA LEU A 183 8.49 -30.26 -6.24
C LEU A 183 7.20 -30.90 -6.76
N ASP A 184 7.34 -31.89 -7.65
CA ASP A 184 6.27 -32.71 -8.19
C ASP A 184 6.24 -34.07 -7.48
N ASP A 185 5.29 -34.95 -7.78
CA ASP A 185 5.21 -36.29 -7.17
C ASP A 185 6.25 -37.28 -7.73
N VAL A 186 7.45 -36.79 -8.05
CA VAL A 186 8.55 -37.56 -8.66
C VAL A 186 9.66 -37.79 -7.65
N VAL A 187 10.05 -39.06 -7.45
CA VAL A 187 11.20 -39.39 -6.63
C VAL A 187 12.48 -39.29 -7.47
N LEU A 188 13.43 -38.49 -6.98
CA LEU A 188 14.78 -38.39 -7.54
C LEU A 188 15.75 -39.18 -6.63
N VAL A 189 16.71 -38.49 -6.02
CA VAL A 189 17.63 -39.06 -5.02
C VAL A 189 16.99 -39.00 -3.62
N GLY A 190 16.26 -37.92 -3.34
CA GLY A 190 15.49 -37.71 -2.12
C GLY A 190 13.97 -37.78 -2.34
N PRO A 191 13.18 -37.73 -1.26
CA PRO A 191 11.73 -37.68 -1.35
C PRO A 191 11.23 -36.43 -2.08
N SER A 192 10.05 -36.54 -2.69
CA SER A 192 9.32 -35.37 -3.18
C SER A 192 9.04 -34.39 -2.04
N LEU A 193 9.19 -33.10 -2.35
CA LEU A 193 8.84 -32.00 -1.44
C LEU A 193 7.50 -31.36 -1.79
N GLN A 194 6.73 -31.99 -2.68
CA GLN A 194 5.37 -31.57 -2.97
C GLN A 194 4.56 -31.56 -1.67
N ARG A 195 3.86 -30.45 -1.40
CA ARG A 195 3.02 -30.28 -0.20
C ARG A 195 3.75 -30.52 1.12
N ILE A 196 5.06 -30.25 1.17
CA ILE A 196 5.85 -30.46 2.39
C ILE A 196 5.29 -29.71 3.60
N ALA A 197 4.65 -28.55 3.40
CA ALA A 197 3.98 -27.81 4.47
C ALA A 197 2.89 -28.63 5.19
N VAL A 198 2.23 -29.56 4.48
CA VAL A 198 1.16 -30.41 5.02
C VAL A 198 1.72 -31.73 5.56
N THR A 199 2.76 -32.27 4.94
CA THR A 199 3.33 -33.57 5.33
C THR A 199 4.37 -33.46 6.45
N ALA A 200 5.07 -32.34 6.59
CA ALA A 200 6.10 -32.13 7.62
C ALA A 200 5.58 -32.35 9.06
N PRO A 201 4.41 -31.80 9.48
CA PRO A 201 3.90 -32.02 10.83
C PRO A 201 3.54 -33.48 11.15
N THR A 202 3.33 -34.33 10.13
CA THR A 202 3.01 -35.75 10.35
C THR A 202 4.27 -36.59 10.60
N ARG A 203 5.46 -36.04 10.38
CA ARG A 203 6.75 -36.75 10.53
C ARG A 203 7.25 -36.75 11.97
N VAL A 204 6.98 -35.68 12.71
CA VAL A 204 7.39 -35.51 14.11
C VAL A 204 6.23 -34.92 14.90
N SER A 205 5.72 -35.70 15.85
CA SER A 205 4.60 -35.29 16.70
C SER A 205 4.93 -34.00 17.47
N GLY A 206 4.06 -33.00 17.36
CA GLY A 206 4.18 -31.73 18.09
C GLY A 206 5.11 -30.69 17.46
N GLN A 207 5.77 -31.00 16.33
CA GLN A 207 6.64 -30.04 15.64
C GLN A 207 5.87 -29.29 14.54
N SER A 208 6.10 -27.99 14.42
CA SER A 208 5.51 -27.21 13.32
C SER A 208 6.17 -27.57 11.98
N ALA A 209 5.45 -27.38 10.86
CA ALA A 209 6.01 -27.60 9.53
C ALA A 209 7.28 -26.77 9.30
N ARG A 210 7.28 -25.52 9.79
CA ARG A 210 8.43 -24.61 9.69
C ARG A 210 9.65 -25.16 10.42
N ASP A 211 9.48 -25.59 11.66
CA ASP A 211 10.58 -26.07 12.50
C ASP A 211 11.15 -27.39 11.94
N TYR A 212 10.26 -28.27 11.46
CA TYR A 212 10.67 -29.51 10.81
C TYR A 212 11.50 -29.24 9.55
N ILE A 213 11.02 -28.35 8.66
CA ILE A 213 11.73 -28.00 7.43
C ILE A 213 13.07 -27.35 7.75
N ARG A 214 13.09 -26.38 8.67
CA ARG A 214 14.33 -25.70 9.09
C ARG A 214 15.35 -26.68 9.65
N ALA A 215 14.92 -27.56 10.55
CA ALA A 215 15.79 -28.58 11.15
C ALA A 215 16.27 -29.60 10.10
N SER A 216 15.45 -29.94 9.10
CA SER A 216 15.85 -30.83 8.00
C SER A 216 16.93 -30.22 7.11
N ILE A 217 16.95 -28.89 6.95
CA ILE A 217 18.00 -28.16 6.21
C ILE A 217 19.27 -28.06 7.04
N LEU A 218 19.18 -27.64 8.30
CA LEU A 218 20.32 -27.40 9.18
C LEU A 218 20.99 -28.70 9.67
N THR A 219 20.21 -29.77 9.80
CA THR A 219 20.72 -31.07 10.27
C THR A 219 20.26 -32.16 9.30
N PRO A 220 20.92 -32.27 8.14
CA PRO A 220 20.63 -33.31 7.16
C PRO A 220 20.64 -34.69 7.81
N SER A 221 19.64 -35.52 7.50
CA SER A 221 19.41 -36.85 8.10
C SER A 221 18.93 -36.88 9.57
N ALA A 222 18.63 -35.74 10.20
CA ALA A 222 18.02 -35.72 11.54
C ALA A 222 16.66 -36.45 11.58
N PHE A 223 15.90 -36.36 10.49
CA PHE A 223 14.63 -37.07 10.30
C PHE A 223 14.74 -38.02 9.12
N LYS A 224 14.93 -39.31 9.42
CA LYS A 224 15.03 -40.34 8.38
C LYS A 224 13.64 -40.68 7.84
N VAL A 225 13.45 -40.48 6.53
CA VAL A 225 12.27 -40.97 5.81
C VAL A 225 12.47 -42.46 5.48
N PRO A 226 11.48 -43.34 5.75
CA PRO A 226 11.57 -44.75 5.36
C PRO A 226 11.87 -44.91 3.86
N GLY A 227 12.82 -45.78 3.51
CA GLY A 227 13.23 -46.01 2.12
C GLY A 227 14.43 -45.19 1.64
N TYR A 228 14.98 -44.28 2.46
CA TYR A 228 16.16 -43.47 2.11
C TYR A 228 17.35 -43.76 3.02
N GLU A 229 18.56 -43.72 2.45
CA GLU A 229 19.81 -43.88 3.19
C GLU A 229 20.23 -42.59 3.91
N THR A 230 20.91 -42.72 5.04
CA THR A 230 21.46 -41.59 5.80
C THR A 230 22.79 -41.15 5.19
N GLY A 231 23.04 -39.84 5.12
CA GLY A 231 24.30 -39.29 4.60
C GLY A 231 24.34 -39.00 3.10
N THR A 232 23.24 -39.25 2.36
CA THR A 232 23.12 -38.89 0.93
C THR A 232 22.93 -37.39 0.71
N MET A 233 22.37 -36.69 1.70
CA MET A 233 22.17 -35.24 1.66
C MET A 233 23.44 -34.51 2.08
N TYR A 234 23.77 -33.42 1.38
CA TYR A 234 24.93 -32.58 1.67
C TYR A 234 24.94 -32.14 3.14
N PRO A 235 25.98 -32.46 3.93
CA PRO A 235 25.93 -32.33 5.39
C PRO A 235 26.17 -30.90 5.90
N ASN A 236 26.80 -30.03 5.11
CA ASN A 236 27.34 -28.75 5.59
C ASN A 236 26.42 -27.55 5.37
N TYR A 237 25.13 -27.76 5.05
CA TYR A 237 24.18 -26.65 4.86
C TYR A 237 24.10 -25.69 6.06
N ALA A 238 24.30 -26.17 7.30
CA ALA A 238 24.34 -25.31 8.48
C ALA A 238 25.52 -24.31 8.51
N ILE A 239 26.60 -24.61 7.79
CA ILE A 239 27.81 -23.80 7.72
C ILE A 239 27.80 -22.95 6.44
N ASP A 240 27.34 -23.54 5.33
CA ASP A 240 27.44 -22.95 3.99
C ASP A 240 26.25 -22.08 3.60
N LEU A 241 25.12 -22.16 4.33
CA LEU A 241 24.00 -21.25 4.19
C LEU A 241 23.95 -20.24 5.33
N ALA A 242 23.78 -18.97 4.97
CA ALA A 242 23.48 -17.92 5.94
C ALA A 242 22.08 -18.14 6.58
N PRO A 243 21.83 -17.68 7.81
CA PRO A 243 20.53 -17.80 8.46
C PRO A 243 19.36 -17.32 7.58
N GLU A 244 19.55 -16.20 6.87
CA GLU A 244 18.55 -15.62 5.97
C GLU A 244 18.25 -16.51 4.76
N GLN A 245 19.26 -17.26 4.27
CA GLN A 245 19.11 -18.20 3.17
C GLN A 245 18.32 -19.44 3.61
N VAL A 246 18.55 -19.91 4.83
CA VAL A 246 17.77 -21.01 5.43
C VAL A 246 16.32 -20.57 5.67
N ASP A 247 16.11 -19.35 6.16
CA ASP A 247 14.78 -18.75 6.31
C ASP A 247 14.05 -18.62 4.97
N ALA A 248 14.75 -18.18 3.92
CA ALA A 248 14.20 -18.06 2.57
C ALA A 248 13.81 -19.43 1.98
N LEU A 249 14.68 -20.45 2.08
CA LEU A 249 14.37 -21.82 1.68
C LEU A 249 13.16 -22.38 2.43
N THR A 250 13.10 -22.15 3.75
CA THR A 250 11.98 -22.59 4.58
C THR A 250 10.68 -21.91 4.15
N ALA A 251 10.71 -20.60 3.87
CA ALA A 251 9.55 -19.86 3.38
C ALA A 251 9.08 -20.36 2.01
N PHE A 252 10.02 -20.62 1.08
CA PHE A 252 9.72 -21.18 -0.23
C PHE A 252 9.08 -22.58 -0.14
N LEU A 253 9.64 -23.46 0.69
CA LEU A 253 9.12 -24.83 0.88
C LEU A 253 7.74 -24.83 1.55
N LEU A 254 7.49 -23.90 2.48
CA LEU A 254 6.16 -23.72 3.09
C LEU A 254 5.12 -23.21 2.08
N ALA A 255 5.55 -22.54 1.01
CA ALA A 255 4.66 -22.04 -0.05
C ALA A 255 4.28 -23.11 -1.08
N GLN A 256 4.90 -24.30 -1.05
CA GLN A 256 4.63 -25.38 -2.00
C GLN A 256 3.28 -26.04 -1.71
N LYS A 257 2.44 -26.10 -2.75
CA LYS A 257 1.06 -26.59 -2.71
C LYS A 257 0.90 -28.00 -3.24
#